data_AF-L2GTQ1-F1
#
_entry.id   AF-L2GTQ1-F1
#
_cell.length_a   1.000
_cell.length_b   1.000
_cell.length_c   1.000
_cell.angle_alpha   90.00
_cell.angle_beta   90.00
_cell.angle_gamma   90.00
#
_symmetry.space_group_name_H-M   'P 1'
#
loop_
_entity.id
_entity.type
_entity.pdbx_description
1 polymer ?
#
loop_
_entity_poly.entity_id
_entity_poly.type
_entity_poly.pdbx_seq_one_letter_code
_entity_poly.pdbx_strand_id
1 'polypeptide(L)'
;MDCNWRYRAIIGLLCATHIVLVKNFVDSVKYESEIQNSDESVNEHASDNGMCAEKNVIRNKSFGTFKNMDSHDNAFGKITINRVGDDCRRDVERGKAKSRRYTANGGNETEEIIENSLAAMCAKADEKGRNERIDGLNNDTRFQILFKSTLNFRNCLKDLFKWFCAYLINGQNMDTNESIKIISRSSTTRASHVAARSCESRNAYCLENYTHEIFKFHRLSQEQIEQFIETYISFYNDHAPEHSIVDKLFLRSPSRIKERHAHLAALRTLNIRNIKRRDRYAFVPILQCTEIISVILSVLSLFNTVIAYHTRIRGRKTPLHNLYTTQYYISCVTWVGSILLHIDDNRFTRFCDYFSALLGIMYYFYTATVRLLLSFKVSNVKEVTTHLFNLLALVYISVVHHNISNFDPKALKFVSGIFIFLFLTAILIQSVFFHNRYIKYVVFFTIIGLMAESSDIEPFCFVLDSHAMWHLFIGIQNFYYNRYLEEEISLMGGDR
;
A
#
# COMPACT_ATOMS: atom_id res chain seq x y z
N MET A 1 18.17 -21.64 16.15
CA MET A 1 18.32 -20.16 16.10
C MET A 1 18.46 -19.61 14.66
N ASP A 2 18.36 -20.41 13.60
CA ASP A 2 18.62 -19.96 12.20
C ASP A 2 17.44 -19.41 11.39
N CYS A 3 16.22 -19.33 11.94
CA CYS A 3 15.07 -18.76 11.21
C CYS A 3 15.17 -17.23 11.00
N ASN A 4 16.02 -16.53 11.75
CA ASN A 4 16.00 -15.07 11.84
C ASN A 4 16.65 -14.38 10.61
N TRP A 5 17.62 -15.01 9.95
CA TRP A 5 18.35 -14.36 8.84
C TRP A 5 17.53 -14.34 7.53
N ARG A 6 16.77 -15.40 7.24
CA ARG A 6 15.92 -15.47 6.03
C ARG A 6 14.82 -14.43 6.08
N TYR A 7 14.29 -14.21 7.27
CA TYR A 7 13.30 -13.21 7.54
C TYR A 7 13.85 -11.77 7.38
N ARG A 8 15.04 -11.50 7.91
CA ARG A 8 15.77 -10.24 7.68
C ARG A 8 16.10 -10.00 6.20
N ALA A 9 16.38 -11.05 5.43
CA ALA A 9 16.61 -10.94 3.99
C ALA A 9 15.33 -10.58 3.20
N ILE A 10 14.18 -11.13 3.59
CA ILE A 10 12.86 -10.79 3.01
C ILE A 10 12.52 -9.32 3.25
N ILE A 11 12.70 -8.88 4.49
CA ILE A 11 12.51 -7.49 4.88
C ILE A 11 13.52 -6.62 4.14
N GLY A 12 14.78 -7.04 4.07
CA GLY A 12 15.82 -6.36 3.30
C GLY A 12 15.47 -6.21 1.83
N LEU A 13 14.82 -7.20 1.20
CA LEU A 13 14.44 -7.16 -0.21
C LEU A 13 13.15 -6.38 -0.45
N LEU A 14 12.15 -6.49 0.44
CA LEU A 14 10.99 -5.61 0.42
C LEU A 14 11.44 -4.17 0.61
N CYS A 15 12.26 -3.89 1.62
CA CYS A 15 12.91 -2.60 1.83
C CYS A 15 13.75 -2.19 0.62
N ALA A 16 14.51 -3.07 -0.03
CA ALA A 16 15.28 -2.73 -1.23
C ALA A 16 14.38 -2.40 -2.42
N THR A 17 13.29 -3.15 -2.62
CA THR A 17 12.29 -2.86 -3.65
C THR A 17 11.62 -1.51 -3.36
N HIS A 18 11.31 -1.23 -2.09
CA HIS A 18 10.81 0.06 -1.64
C HIS A 18 11.84 1.17 -1.80
N ILE A 19 13.12 0.94 -1.51
CA ILE A 19 14.22 1.89 -1.72
C ILE A 19 14.41 2.17 -3.20
N VAL A 20 14.26 1.17 -4.07
CA VAL A 20 14.27 1.36 -5.53
C VAL A 20 13.07 2.19 -5.97
N LEU A 21 11.88 1.97 -5.40
CA LEU A 21 10.71 2.80 -5.66
C LEU A 21 10.91 4.25 -5.15
N VAL A 22 11.49 4.43 -3.97
CA VAL A 22 11.88 5.73 -3.38
C VAL A 22 12.92 6.42 -4.25
N LYS A 23 13.93 5.69 -4.73
CA LYS A 23 14.98 6.23 -5.60
C LYS A 23 14.43 6.67 -6.95
N ASN A 24 13.63 5.82 -7.59
CA ASN A 24 12.94 6.18 -8.84
C ASN A 24 12.03 7.40 -8.65
N PHE A 25 11.43 7.54 -7.47
CA PHE A 25 10.67 8.73 -7.09
C PHE A 25 11.58 9.98 -6.96
N VAL A 26 12.71 9.91 -6.24
CA VAL A 26 13.67 11.02 -6.15
C VAL A 26 14.18 11.43 -7.53
N ASP A 27 14.44 10.45 -8.40
CA ASP A 27 14.89 10.69 -9.78
C ASP A 27 13.77 11.34 -10.63
N SER A 28 12.50 10.99 -10.38
CA SER A 28 11.36 11.65 -11.02
C SER A 28 11.18 13.12 -10.65
N VAL A 29 11.49 13.46 -9.40
CA VAL A 29 11.42 14.83 -8.87
C VAL A 29 12.54 15.72 -9.41
N LYS A 30 13.69 15.14 -9.81
CA LYS A 30 14.77 15.89 -10.48
C LYS A 30 14.41 16.29 -11.91
N TYR A 31 13.74 15.40 -12.65
CA TYR A 31 13.36 15.64 -14.04
C TYR A 31 12.39 16.82 -14.20
N GLU A 32 11.50 17.05 -13.22
CA GLU A 32 10.52 18.14 -13.27
C GLU A 32 11.14 19.53 -13.06
N SER A 33 12.20 19.64 -12.24
CA SER A 33 12.97 20.89 -12.10
C SER A 33 13.75 21.27 -13.36
N GLU A 34 14.13 20.29 -14.19
CA GLU A 34 14.79 20.58 -15.46
C GLU A 34 13.80 21.16 -16.48
N ILE A 35 12.53 20.75 -16.45
CA ILE A 35 11.48 21.29 -17.32
C ILE A 35 11.10 22.72 -16.91
N GLN A 36 10.84 22.97 -15.61
CA GLN A 36 10.49 24.31 -15.14
C GLN A 36 11.60 25.34 -15.40
N ASN A 37 12.86 24.97 -15.17
CA ASN A 37 13.99 25.86 -15.47
C ASN A 37 14.20 26.07 -16.98
N SER A 38 13.86 25.08 -17.81
CA SER A 38 13.93 25.22 -19.27
C SER A 38 12.89 26.22 -19.80
N ASP A 39 11.68 26.26 -19.24
CA ASP A 39 10.65 27.21 -19.65
C ASP A 39 10.94 28.65 -19.16
N GLU A 40 11.57 28.81 -18.00
CA GLU A 40 12.01 30.14 -17.53
C GLU A 40 13.17 30.70 -18.37
N SER A 41 14.16 29.88 -18.72
CA SER A 41 15.30 30.31 -19.56
C SER A 41 14.91 30.66 -21.01
N VAL A 42 13.89 30.00 -21.57
CA VAL A 42 13.34 30.35 -22.89
C VAL A 42 12.59 31.68 -22.85
N ASN A 43 11.92 32.00 -21.74
CA ASN A 43 11.22 33.28 -21.57
C ASN A 43 12.17 34.45 -21.29
N GLU A 44 13.30 34.24 -20.60
CA GLU A 44 14.32 35.28 -20.41
C GLU A 44 15.04 35.63 -21.72
N HIS A 45 15.34 34.66 -22.59
CA HIS A 45 15.95 34.95 -23.89
C HIS A 45 15.00 35.53 -24.94
N ALA A 46 13.68 35.38 -24.77
CA ALA A 46 12.70 36.04 -25.61
C ALA A 46 12.53 37.55 -25.28
N SER A 47 13.05 38.01 -24.14
CA SER A 47 12.95 39.41 -23.69
C SER A 47 13.96 40.35 -24.37
N ASP A 48 15.00 39.84 -25.04
CA ASP A 48 16.10 40.67 -25.57
C ASP A 48 16.09 40.86 -27.09
N ASN A 49 15.18 40.19 -27.81
CA ASN A 49 15.00 40.40 -29.24
C ASN A 49 13.70 41.15 -29.52
N GLY A 50 13.82 42.48 -29.61
CA GLY A 50 12.78 43.35 -30.13
C GLY A 50 12.43 43.01 -31.58
N MET A 51 11.50 42.08 -31.77
CA MET A 51 10.72 41.93 -32.99
C MET A 51 9.24 41.84 -32.65
N CYS A 52 8.47 42.77 -33.21
CA CYS A 52 7.02 42.75 -33.22
C CYS A 52 6.53 41.42 -33.81
N ALA A 53 6.04 40.52 -32.96
CA ALA A 53 5.26 39.36 -33.37
C ALA A 53 3.83 39.51 -32.87
N GLU A 54 2.92 39.40 -33.83
CA GLU A 54 1.47 39.50 -33.74
C GLU A 54 0.90 38.59 -32.65
N LYS A 55 0.21 39.18 -31.67
CA LYS A 55 -0.50 38.44 -30.61
C LYS A 55 -1.70 37.69 -31.19
N ASN A 56 -1.53 36.40 -31.46
CA ASN A 56 -2.67 35.48 -31.57
C ASN A 56 -3.27 35.23 -30.18
N VAL A 57 -4.33 35.98 -29.88
CA VAL A 57 -5.18 35.82 -28.71
C VAL A 57 -5.95 34.51 -28.84
N ILE A 58 -5.48 33.44 -28.20
CA ILE A 58 -6.30 32.26 -27.93
C ILE A 58 -7.28 32.64 -26.82
N ARG A 59 -8.50 32.94 -27.26
CA ARG A 59 -9.66 33.29 -26.45
C ARG A 59 -10.12 32.05 -25.69
N ASN A 60 -9.75 31.93 -24.41
CA ASN A 60 -10.39 30.99 -23.50
C ASN A 60 -11.87 31.39 -23.38
N LYS A 61 -12.76 30.55 -23.93
CA LYS A 61 -14.21 30.64 -23.76
C LYS A 61 -14.54 30.41 -22.29
N SER A 62 -14.68 31.48 -21.52
CA SER A 62 -15.50 31.47 -20.32
C SER A 62 -16.97 31.33 -20.75
N PHE A 63 -17.61 30.27 -20.28
CA PHE A 63 -19.04 30.07 -20.40
C PHE A 63 -19.75 31.11 -19.52
N GLY A 64 -20.47 32.02 -20.16
CA GLY A 64 -21.46 32.86 -19.49
C GLY A 64 -22.77 32.10 -19.36
N THR A 65 -23.45 32.26 -18.22
CA THR A 65 -24.84 32.75 -18.13
C THR A 65 -25.32 32.66 -16.68
N PHE A 66 -25.43 33.79 -15.99
CA PHE A 66 -26.59 34.04 -15.12
C PHE A 66 -26.95 35.53 -15.20
N LYS A 67 -28.26 35.75 -15.31
CA LYS A 67 -28.95 36.96 -15.75
C LYS A 67 -28.82 38.14 -14.79
N ASN A 68 -28.86 39.32 -15.41
CA ASN A 68 -29.17 40.64 -14.86
C ASN A 68 -30.30 40.63 -13.82
N MET A 69 -30.09 41.36 -12.73
CA MET A 69 -31.10 42.23 -12.12
C MET A 69 -30.43 43.56 -11.77
N ASP A 70 -31.02 44.64 -12.26
CA ASP A 70 -30.61 46.03 -12.11
C ASP A 70 -30.96 46.62 -10.73
N SER A 71 -30.30 47.76 -10.46
CA SER A 71 -30.70 48.87 -9.57
C SER A 71 -30.47 48.74 -8.06
N HIS A 72 -29.50 49.47 -7.51
CA HIS A 72 -29.69 50.83 -6.95
C HIS A 72 -28.37 51.37 -6.34
N ASP A 73 -28.04 52.60 -6.76
CA ASP A 73 -27.51 53.75 -6.03
C ASP A 73 -26.49 53.68 -4.88
N ASN A 74 -25.55 54.62 -5.02
CA ASN A 74 -24.99 55.53 -4.01
C ASN A 74 -23.78 55.11 -3.13
N ALA A 75 -22.63 55.66 -3.55
CA ALA A 75 -21.95 56.78 -2.89
C ALA A 75 -20.70 56.52 -2.01
N PHE A 76 -19.78 57.50 -2.18
CA PHE A 76 -18.70 57.96 -1.31
C PHE A 76 -17.42 57.13 -1.14
N GLY A 77 -16.29 57.85 -1.23
CA GLY A 77 -15.05 57.44 -0.55
C GLY A 77 -13.73 57.71 -1.28
N LYS A 78 -13.47 58.96 -1.70
CA LYS A 78 -12.16 59.42 -2.15
C LYS A 78 -11.26 59.62 -0.92
N ILE A 79 -10.18 58.86 -0.77
CA ILE A 79 -9.10 59.16 0.20
C ILE A 79 -7.76 59.13 -0.53
N THR A 80 -7.14 60.30 -0.56
CA THR A 80 -5.75 60.56 -0.96
C THR A 80 -4.91 60.57 0.31
N ILE A 81 -3.79 59.84 0.39
CA ILE A 81 -2.71 60.13 1.34
C ILE A 81 -1.36 60.05 0.62
N ASN A 82 -0.54 61.04 0.96
CA ASN A 82 0.69 61.49 0.34
C ASN A 82 1.92 60.62 0.60
N ARG A 83 2.89 60.79 -0.31
CA ARG A 83 4.34 60.57 -0.12
C ARG A 83 4.90 61.37 1.06
N VAL A 84 5.73 60.70 1.86
CA VAL A 84 6.92 61.19 2.59
C VAL A 84 7.80 59.92 2.70
N GLY A 85 9.09 59.85 2.42
CA GLY A 85 10.19 60.82 2.43
C GLY A 85 11.38 60.06 3.03
N ASP A 86 12.53 60.15 2.38
CA ASP A 86 13.76 59.38 2.58
C ASP A 86 14.48 59.57 3.93
N ASP A 87 15.54 58.76 4.08
CA ASP A 87 16.72 58.89 4.95
C ASP A 87 16.65 58.32 6.38
N CYS A 88 17.51 57.33 6.70
CA CYS A 88 18.83 57.63 7.24
C CYS A 88 19.73 56.38 7.44
N ARG A 89 21.02 56.67 7.49
CA ARG A 89 22.24 55.83 7.43
C ARG A 89 22.70 55.31 8.80
N ARG A 90 23.35 54.13 8.75
CA ARG A 90 24.59 53.68 9.44
C ARG A 90 24.65 53.29 10.94
N ASP A 91 25.23 52.10 11.08
CA ASP A 91 26.26 51.60 12.03
C ASP A 91 25.98 51.54 13.53
N VAL A 92 26.16 50.34 14.12
CA VAL A 92 27.13 50.06 15.20
C VAL A 92 27.27 48.55 15.43
N GLU A 93 28.53 48.11 15.49
CA GLU A 93 29.03 46.78 15.83
C GLU A 93 28.73 46.34 17.28
N ARG A 94 28.67 45.00 17.48
CA ARG A 94 29.35 44.19 18.53
C ARG A 94 28.44 43.15 19.18
N GLY A 95 28.91 41.90 19.20
CA GLY A 95 28.32 40.87 20.06
C GLY A 95 28.85 39.46 19.81
N LYS A 96 30.14 39.21 20.08
CA LYS A 96 30.73 37.87 20.14
C LYS A 96 30.13 37.08 21.31
N ALA A 97 29.63 35.86 21.08
CA ALA A 97 29.34 34.89 22.13
C ALA A 97 29.99 33.52 21.82
N LYS A 98 30.78 33.05 22.80
CA LYS A 98 31.53 31.79 22.85
C LYS A 98 30.57 30.60 23.04
N SER A 99 30.75 29.53 22.26
CA SER A 99 30.17 28.20 22.57
C SER A 99 31.26 27.29 23.17
N ARG A 100 30.94 26.70 24.33
CA ARG A 100 31.78 25.75 25.08
C ARG A 100 31.66 24.36 24.46
N ARG A 101 32.81 23.74 24.14
CA ARG A 101 32.94 22.29 23.88
C ARG A 101 32.81 21.52 25.19
N TYR A 102 31.94 20.52 25.21
CA TYR A 102 32.08 19.36 26.09
C TYR A 102 32.75 18.25 25.29
N THR A 103 33.89 17.79 25.79
CA THR A 103 34.58 16.57 25.37
C THR A 103 34.00 15.39 26.15
N ALA A 104 33.50 14.38 25.44
CA ALA A 104 33.29 13.04 25.99
C ALA A 104 34.16 12.07 25.18
N ASN A 105 35.20 11.56 25.84
CA ASN A 105 36.01 10.45 25.38
C ASN A 105 35.20 9.16 25.47
N GLY A 106 35.15 8.40 24.39
CA GLY A 106 34.61 7.05 24.34
C GLY A 106 34.81 6.49 22.94
N GLY A 107 36.02 5.99 22.67
CA GLY A 107 36.41 5.46 21.38
C GLY A 107 35.68 4.17 21.02
N ASN A 108 35.15 4.13 19.80
CA ASN A 108 34.93 2.91 19.04
C ASN A 108 35.64 3.11 17.69
N GLU A 109 36.80 2.49 17.52
CA GLU A 109 37.61 2.53 16.27
C GLU A 109 36.81 2.11 15.02
N THR A 110 35.67 1.43 15.20
CA THR A 110 34.75 1.03 14.12
C THR A 110 33.85 2.15 13.59
N GLU A 111 33.49 3.14 14.41
CA GLU A 111 32.68 4.29 13.95
C GLU A 111 33.52 5.24 13.10
N GLU A 112 34.78 5.47 13.49
CA GLU A 112 35.72 6.33 12.75
C GLU A 112 36.06 5.75 11.37
N ILE A 113 36.15 4.43 11.23
CA ILE A 113 36.37 3.77 9.93
C ILE A 113 35.16 3.91 9.00
N ILE A 114 33.94 3.86 9.56
CA ILE A 114 32.69 3.99 8.79
C ILE A 114 32.46 5.44 8.38
N GLU A 115 32.68 6.41 9.28
CA GLU A 115 32.56 7.83 8.97
C GLU A 115 33.61 8.28 7.94
N ASN A 116 34.85 7.80 8.05
CA ASN A 116 35.89 8.09 7.06
C ASN A 116 35.62 7.43 5.70
N SER A 117 35.02 6.22 5.68
CA SER A 117 34.58 5.58 4.43
C SER A 117 33.40 6.31 3.78
N LEU A 118 32.42 6.76 4.56
CA LEU A 118 31.29 7.54 4.05
C LEU A 118 31.73 8.91 3.55
N ALA A 119 32.62 9.60 4.28
CA ALA A 119 33.17 10.89 3.86
C ALA A 119 33.99 10.75 2.57
N ALA A 120 34.79 9.69 2.42
CA ALA A 120 35.54 9.42 1.19
C ALA A 120 34.63 9.04 0.01
N MET A 121 33.53 8.32 0.25
CA MET A 121 32.53 8.01 -0.79
C MET A 121 31.74 9.25 -1.22
N CYS A 122 31.37 10.12 -0.27
CA CYS A 122 30.72 11.40 -0.56
C CYS A 122 31.67 12.34 -1.32
N ALA A 123 32.94 12.43 -0.92
CA ALA A 123 33.94 13.23 -1.63
C ALA A 123 34.19 12.73 -3.07
N LYS A 124 34.25 11.41 -3.29
CA LYS A 124 34.34 10.82 -4.64
C LYS A 124 33.09 11.03 -5.49
N ALA A 125 31.91 11.03 -4.88
CA ALA A 125 30.66 11.32 -5.59
C ALA A 125 30.57 12.80 -6.00
N ASP A 126 31.08 13.69 -5.15
CA ASP A 126 31.09 15.14 -5.36
C ASP A 126 32.16 15.58 -6.37
N GLU A 127 33.30 14.87 -6.41
CA GLU A 127 34.37 15.05 -7.41
C GLU A 127 33.96 14.50 -8.79
N LYS A 128 33.20 13.39 -8.83
CA LYS A 128 32.63 12.86 -10.07
C LYS A 128 31.46 13.69 -10.59
N GLY A 129 30.68 14.32 -9.70
CA GLY A 129 29.60 15.25 -10.06
C GLY A 129 30.08 16.60 -10.59
N ARG A 130 31.30 17.04 -10.21
CA ARG A 130 31.87 18.32 -10.67
C ARG A 130 32.52 18.28 -12.06
N ASN A 131 32.90 17.10 -12.56
CA ASN A 131 33.57 16.96 -13.86
C ASN A 131 32.65 16.56 -15.02
N GLU A 132 31.37 16.25 -14.78
CA GLU A 132 30.40 15.98 -15.83
C GLU A 132 29.38 17.14 -15.90
N ARG A 133 29.75 18.20 -16.64
CA ARG A 133 28.78 19.20 -17.12
C ARG A 133 27.85 18.50 -18.11
N ILE A 134 26.60 18.24 -17.69
CA ILE A 134 25.58 17.51 -18.46
C ILE A 134 24.93 18.48 -19.48
N ASP A 135 25.73 19.10 -20.33
CA ASP A 135 25.25 19.90 -21.46
C ASP A 135 25.81 19.26 -22.73
N GLY A 136 25.14 18.21 -23.24
CA GLY A 136 25.53 17.58 -24.51
C GLY A 136 25.32 16.08 -24.69
N LEU A 137 24.57 15.39 -23.82
CA LEU A 137 24.29 13.97 -24.04
C LEU A 137 23.31 13.76 -25.21
N ASN A 138 23.81 13.15 -26.29
CA ASN A 138 23.03 12.65 -27.44
C ASN A 138 21.83 11.81 -26.96
N ASN A 139 20.69 11.94 -27.64
CA ASN A 139 19.45 11.18 -27.42
C ASN A 139 19.69 9.66 -27.29
N ASP A 140 20.69 9.10 -27.96
CA ASP A 140 21.07 7.69 -27.81
C ASP A 140 21.50 7.32 -26.37
N THR A 141 22.25 8.18 -25.69
CA THR A 141 22.72 7.91 -24.33
C THR A 141 21.58 8.00 -23.32
N ARG A 142 20.63 8.92 -23.54
CA ARG A 142 19.39 9.01 -22.75
C ARG A 142 18.51 7.78 -22.95
N PHE A 143 18.39 7.28 -24.19
CA PHE A 143 17.64 6.06 -24.50
C PHE A 143 18.27 4.82 -23.86
N GLN A 144 19.60 4.73 -23.86
CA GLN A 144 20.31 3.64 -23.18
C GLN A 144 20.12 3.65 -21.66
N ILE A 145 20.10 4.83 -21.01
CA ILE A 145 19.83 4.93 -19.57
C ILE A 145 18.41 4.47 -19.24
N LEU A 146 17.42 4.87 -20.05
CA LEU A 146 16.01 4.47 -19.87
C LEU A 146 15.81 2.96 -20.11
N PHE A 147 16.46 2.40 -21.13
CA PHE A 147 16.44 0.97 -21.45
C PHE A 147 17.13 0.14 -20.36
N LYS A 148 18.22 0.65 -19.77
CA LYS A 148 18.92 0.02 -18.66
C LYS A 148 18.08 0.03 -17.38
N SER A 149 17.32 1.10 -17.13
CA SER A 149 16.37 1.18 -16.00
C SER A 149 15.22 0.18 -16.12
N THR A 150 14.61 0.06 -17.31
CA THR A 150 13.52 -0.91 -17.58
C THR A 150 14.02 -2.36 -17.59
N LEU A 151 15.22 -2.61 -18.09
CA LEU A 151 15.85 -3.93 -18.02
C LEU A 151 16.19 -4.31 -16.57
N ASN A 152 16.67 -3.36 -15.77
CA ASN A 152 16.92 -3.57 -14.34
C ASN A 152 15.63 -3.89 -13.57
N PHE A 153 14.51 -3.22 -13.89
CA PHE A 153 13.22 -3.54 -13.27
C PHE A 153 12.68 -4.91 -13.70
N ARG A 154 12.77 -5.26 -14.99
CA ARG A 154 12.38 -6.60 -15.47
C ARG A 154 13.22 -7.69 -14.81
N ASN A 155 14.51 -7.45 -14.64
CA ASN A 155 15.39 -8.37 -13.94
C ASN A 155 15.04 -8.43 -12.45
N CYS A 156 14.75 -7.30 -11.81
CA CYS A 156 14.27 -7.26 -10.43
C CYS A 156 12.97 -8.04 -10.23
N LEU A 157 11.99 -7.93 -11.16
CA LEU A 157 10.77 -8.75 -11.14
C LEU A 157 11.06 -10.24 -11.35
N LYS A 158 11.97 -10.59 -12.27
CA LYS A 158 12.39 -11.97 -12.49
C LYS A 158 13.12 -12.53 -11.27
N ASP A 159 13.94 -11.74 -10.61
CA ASP A 159 14.67 -12.13 -9.42
C ASP A 159 13.74 -12.24 -8.22
N LEU A 160 12.78 -11.32 -8.08
CA LEU A 160 11.68 -11.41 -7.12
C LEU A 160 10.87 -12.68 -7.33
N PHE A 161 10.55 -13.03 -8.58
CA PHE A 161 9.79 -14.24 -8.93
C PHE A 161 10.60 -15.52 -8.70
N LYS A 162 11.87 -15.58 -9.15
CA LYS A 162 12.78 -16.70 -8.87
C LYS A 162 13.00 -16.90 -7.38
N TRP A 163 13.17 -15.80 -6.65
CA TRP A 163 13.32 -15.82 -5.20
C TRP A 163 12.02 -16.24 -4.52
N PHE A 164 10.85 -15.78 -4.97
CA PHE A 164 9.54 -16.23 -4.49
C PHE A 164 9.39 -17.75 -4.66
N CYS A 165 9.76 -18.29 -5.81
CA CYS A 165 9.84 -19.74 -6.02
C CYS A 165 10.81 -20.41 -5.04
N ALA A 166 12.01 -19.85 -4.85
CA ALA A 166 13.00 -20.38 -3.90
C ALA A 166 12.54 -20.28 -2.42
N TYR A 167 11.76 -19.27 -2.06
CA TYR A 167 11.20 -19.07 -0.73
C TYR A 167 10.07 -20.06 -0.47
N LEU A 168 9.15 -20.27 -1.43
CA LEU A 168 8.16 -21.36 -1.33
C LEU A 168 8.89 -22.68 -1.05
N ILE A 169 9.97 -22.96 -1.79
CA ILE A 169 10.77 -24.17 -1.59
C ILE A 169 11.44 -24.23 -0.19
N ASN A 170 11.84 -23.10 0.41
CA ASN A 170 12.68 -23.05 1.62
C ASN A 170 11.98 -22.57 2.91
N GLY A 171 10.74 -22.08 2.85
CA GLY A 171 9.98 -21.49 3.97
C GLY A 171 9.26 -22.50 4.88
N GLN A 172 9.45 -23.80 4.62
CA GLN A 172 8.65 -24.91 5.16
C GLN A 172 8.70 -25.16 6.67
N ASN A 173 9.57 -24.50 7.45
CA ASN A 173 9.71 -24.72 8.90
C ASN A 173 9.15 -23.57 9.77
N MET A 174 8.31 -22.69 9.20
CA MET A 174 7.84 -21.46 9.85
C MET A 174 6.41 -21.55 10.41
N ASP A 175 5.78 -22.73 10.45
CA ASP A 175 4.50 -22.95 11.16
C ASP A 175 4.75 -22.91 12.68
N THR A 176 5.07 -21.72 13.21
CA THR A 176 5.01 -21.43 14.66
C THR A 176 3.61 -21.08 15.12
N ASN A 177 2.62 -21.09 14.23
CA ASN A 177 1.26 -21.37 14.67
C ASN A 177 1.30 -22.83 15.09
N GLU A 178 1.54 -23.08 16.38
CA GLU A 178 1.46 -24.41 16.96
C GLU A 178 0.24 -25.08 16.34
N SER A 179 0.46 -26.16 15.57
CA SER A 179 -0.62 -27.10 15.27
C SER A 179 -1.34 -27.28 16.58
N ILE A 180 -2.68 -27.06 16.62
CA ILE A 180 -3.48 -27.16 17.85
C ILE A 180 -2.91 -28.35 18.61
N LYS A 181 -2.24 -28.11 19.74
CA LYS A 181 -1.51 -29.18 20.43
C LYS A 181 -2.57 -30.10 21.00
N ILE A 182 -2.95 -31.09 20.20
CA ILE A 182 -3.98 -32.03 20.58
C ILE A 182 -3.30 -33.04 21.50
N ILE A 183 -3.35 -32.76 22.80
CA ILE A 183 -2.73 -33.62 23.81
C ILE A 183 -3.54 -34.92 23.86
N SER A 184 -2.96 -36.03 23.39
CA SER A 184 -3.53 -37.36 23.60
C SER A 184 -3.49 -37.70 25.09
N ARG A 185 -4.62 -38.09 25.67
CA ARG A 185 -4.81 -38.33 27.12
C ARG A 185 -4.08 -39.58 27.68
N SER A 186 -3.02 -40.07 27.03
CA SER A 186 -2.41 -41.37 27.36
C SER A 186 -1.25 -41.33 28.36
N SER A 187 -0.94 -40.20 29.03
CA SER A 187 0.23 -40.13 29.92
C SER A 187 0.08 -39.33 31.22
N THR A 188 -1.12 -38.92 31.64
CA THR A 188 -1.32 -38.41 33.01
C THR A 188 -1.48 -39.58 33.99
N THR A 189 -0.34 -40.15 34.35
CA THR A 189 -0.22 -41.08 35.47
C THR A 189 -0.54 -40.36 36.78
N ARG A 190 -1.57 -40.85 37.48
CA ARG A 190 -1.83 -40.75 38.93
C ARG A 190 -1.74 -39.36 39.61
N ALA A 191 -2.90 -38.82 39.99
CA ALA A 191 -3.29 -38.70 41.42
C ALA A 191 -4.65 -38.02 41.57
N SER A 192 -5.67 -38.82 41.88
CA SER A 192 -6.78 -38.58 42.83
C SER A 192 -8.09 -39.17 42.29
N HIS A 193 -8.57 -40.14 43.06
CA HIS A 193 -9.82 -40.87 42.88
C HIS A 193 -11.01 -39.92 43.00
N VAL A 194 -11.88 -39.84 42.00
CA VAL A 194 -13.35 -39.95 42.13
C VAL A 194 -13.93 -40.36 40.76
N ALA A 195 -14.62 -41.50 40.74
CA ALA A 195 -15.57 -42.01 39.75
C ALA A 195 -15.61 -41.36 38.35
N ALA A 196 -14.85 -41.91 37.40
CA ALA A 196 -15.13 -41.78 35.98
C ALA A 196 -15.52 -43.15 35.41
N ARG A 197 -16.77 -43.26 34.95
CA ARG A 197 -17.26 -44.41 34.17
C ARG A 197 -16.42 -44.57 32.91
N SER A 198 -16.16 -45.82 32.58
CA SER A 198 -15.40 -46.32 31.44
C SER A 198 -15.88 -45.73 30.10
N CYS A 199 -15.04 -44.89 29.50
CA CYS A 199 -15.02 -44.66 28.06
C CYS A 199 -13.59 -45.00 27.58
N GLU A 200 -13.29 -46.29 27.52
CA GLU A 200 -12.08 -46.83 26.89
C GLU A 200 -12.25 -46.79 25.36
N SER A 201 -12.12 -45.61 24.76
CA SER A 201 -11.70 -45.51 23.36
C SER A 201 -10.34 -44.83 23.33
N ARG A 202 -9.32 -45.61 22.97
CA ARG A 202 -7.94 -45.13 22.84
C ARG A 202 -7.89 -44.11 21.70
N ASN A 203 -7.39 -42.90 22.01
CA ASN A 203 -7.17 -41.75 21.11
C ASN A 203 -8.27 -40.66 21.04
N ALA A 204 -9.17 -40.56 22.01
CA ALA A 204 -10.07 -39.41 22.11
C ALA A 204 -9.29 -38.12 22.49
N TYR A 205 -9.42 -37.09 21.66
CA TYR A 205 -8.78 -35.79 21.82
C TYR A 205 -9.70 -34.82 22.58
N CYS A 206 -9.19 -34.15 23.63
CA CYS A 206 -9.95 -33.14 24.40
C CYS A 206 -9.46 -31.71 24.07
N LEU A 207 -10.39 -30.81 23.74
CA LEU A 207 -10.13 -29.41 23.36
C LEU A 207 -10.26 -28.43 24.55
N GLU A 208 -10.10 -28.90 25.79
CA GLU A 208 -10.68 -28.28 27.00
C GLU A 208 -10.23 -26.85 27.34
N ASN A 209 -9.14 -26.30 26.77
CA ASN A 209 -8.62 -24.98 27.18
C ASN A 209 -8.34 -23.97 26.06
N TYR A 210 -8.63 -24.27 24.78
CA TYR A 210 -8.27 -23.40 23.65
C TYR A 210 -9.45 -23.00 22.76
N THR A 211 -10.68 -23.33 23.14
CA THR A 211 -11.89 -23.10 22.35
C THR A 211 -12.10 -21.63 22.01
N HIS A 212 -11.88 -20.71 22.96
CA HIS A 212 -12.07 -19.26 22.76
C HIS A 212 -10.96 -18.58 21.94
N GLU A 213 -9.75 -19.16 21.89
CA GLU A 213 -8.66 -18.61 21.09
C GLU A 213 -8.77 -19.04 19.62
N ILE A 214 -9.26 -20.26 19.39
CA ILE A 214 -9.37 -20.83 18.05
C ILE A 214 -10.69 -20.42 17.39
N PHE A 215 -11.80 -20.48 18.11
CA PHE A 215 -13.13 -20.21 17.57
C PHE A 215 -13.76 -18.98 18.22
N LYS A 216 -14.39 -18.16 17.38
CA LYS A 216 -15.24 -17.06 17.83
C LYS A 216 -16.69 -17.41 17.54
N PHE A 217 -17.43 -17.61 18.61
CA PHE A 217 -18.87 -17.91 18.58
C PHE A 217 -19.64 -16.60 18.73
N HIS A 218 -20.65 -16.39 17.88
CA HIS A 218 -21.51 -15.22 17.95
C HIS A 218 -22.96 -15.67 18.17
N ARG A 219 -23.57 -15.28 19.29
CA ARG A 219 -25.00 -15.55 19.58
C ARG A 219 -25.41 -17.04 19.51
N LEU A 220 -24.56 -17.94 19.98
CA LEU A 220 -24.87 -19.37 20.10
C LEU A 220 -25.10 -19.75 21.56
N SER A 221 -26.02 -20.69 21.81
CA SER A 221 -26.18 -21.28 23.15
C SER A 221 -25.00 -22.18 23.49
N GLN A 222 -24.79 -22.43 24.78
CA GLN A 222 -23.73 -23.35 25.24
C GLN A 222 -23.87 -24.75 24.62
N GLU A 223 -25.10 -25.25 24.52
CA GLU A 223 -25.41 -26.54 23.88
C GLU A 223 -25.01 -26.55 22.39
N GLN A 224 -25.29 -25.47 21.65
CA GLN A 224 -24.88 -25.36 20.24
C GLN A 224 -23.36 -25.31 20.08
N ILE A 225 -22.65 -24.66 21.01
CA ILE A 225 -21.19 -24.60 21.03
C ILE A 225 -20.61 -26.00 21.27
N GLU A 226 -21.14 -26.75 22.23
CA GLU A 226 -20.73 -28.12 22.54
C GLU A 226 -20.98 -29.05 21.34
N GLN A 227 -22.19 -29.03 20.78
CA GLN A 227 -22.54 -29.79 19.57
C GLN A 227 -21.59 -29.47 18.40
N PHE A 228 -21.25 -28.20 18.20
CA PHE A 228 -20.29 -27.79 17.17
C PHE A 228 -18.90 -28.35 17.42
N ILE A 229 -18.39 -28.26 18.64
CA ILE A 229 -17.05 -28.76 18.99
C ILE A 229 -16.98 -30.28 18.80
N GLU A 230 -17.97 -31.03 19.29
CA GLU A 230 -18.03 -32.48 19.12
C GLU A 230 -18.07 -32.87 17.65
N THR A 231 -18.95 -32.23 16.86
CA THR A 231 -19.07 -32.47 15.42
C THR A 231 -17.77 -32.14 14.68
N TYR A 232 -17.13 -31.02 15.03
CA TYR A 232 -15.83 -30.62 14.48
C TYR A 232 -14.74 -31.65 14.77
N ILE A 233 -14.63 -32.11 16.02
CA ILE A 233 -13.63 -33.11 16.44
C ILE A 233 -13.84 -34.42 15.70
N SER A 234 -15.09 -34.87 15.55
CA SER A 234 -15.43 -36.06 14.76
C SER A 234 -14.90 -35.94 13.34
N PHE A 235 -15.30 -34.89 12.61
CA PHE A 235 -14.83 -34.67 11.24
C PHE A 235 -13.31 -34.50 11.13
N TYR A 236 -12.67 -33.87 12.11
CA TYR A 236 -11.22 -33.69 12.13
C TYR A 236 -10.47 -35.03 12.22
N ASN A 237 -10.98 -35.96 13.04
CA ASN A 237 -10.38 -37.27 13.23
C ASN A 237 -10.65 -38.20 12.04
N ASP A 238 -11.86 -38.15 11.48
CA ASP A 238 -12.29 -39.05 10.41
C ASP A 238 -11.68 -38.69 9.04
N HIS A 239 -11.31 -37.43 8.83
CA HIS A 239 -10.84 -36.97 7.51
C HIS A 239 -9.35 -37.24 7.29
N ALA A 240 -9.01 -38.04 6.28
CA ALA A 240 -7.67 -38.16 5.73
C ALA A 240 -7.50 -37.16 4.56
N PRO A 241 -6.66 -36.11 4.67
CA PRO A 241 -6.57 -35.09 3.65
C PRO A 241 -5.88 -35.63 2.40
N GLU A 242 -6.58 -35.58 1.28
CA GLU A 242 -5.97 -35.74 -0.03
C GLU A 242 -5.32 -34.41 -0.45
N HIS A 243 -4.03 -34.45 -0.81
CA HIS A 243 -3.33 -33.26 -1.27
C HIS A 243 -3.59 -33.03 -2.75
N SER A 244 -4.28 -31.95 -3.08
CA SER A 244 -4.37 -31.48 -4.46
C SER A 244 -3.02 -30.95 -4.97
N ILE A 245 -2.94 -30.70 -6.29
CA ILE A 245 -1.81 -30.00 -6.91
C ILE A 245 -1.64 -28.60 -6.30
N VAL A 246 -2.74 -27.91 -5.99
CA VAL A 246 -2.71 -26.58 -5.36
C VAL A 246 -2.17 -26.67 -3.94
N ASP A 247 -2.58 -27.68 -3.16
CA ASP A 247 -2.05 -27.88 -1.81
C ASP A 247 -0.55 -28.15 -1.82
N LYS A 248 -0.06 -28.89 -2.82
CA LYS A 248 1.38 -29.12 -3.02
C LYS A 248 2.10 -27.84 -3.46
N LEU A 249 1.50 -27.04 -4.34
CA LEU A 249 2.08 -25.78 -4.81
C LEU A 249 2.22 -24.76 -3.67
N PHE A 250 1.23 -24.69 -2.79
CA PHE A 250 1.21 -23.80 -1.62
C PHE A 250 1.74 -24.45 -0.35
N LEU A 251 2.22 -25.70 -0.45
CA LEU A 251 2.83 -26.45 0.65
C LEU A 251 1.96 -26.48 1.90
N ARG A 252 0.66 -26.69 1.71
CA ARG A 252 -0.28 -26.75 2.82
C ARG A 252 -0.03 -28.00 3.65
N SER A 253 0.07 -27.81 4.97
CA SER A 253 0.19 -28.92 5.90
C SER A 253 -1.11 -29.74 5.94
N PRO A 254 -1.02 -31.08 6.13
CA PRO A 254 -2.19 -31.94 6.25
C PRO A 254 -3.16 -31.47 7.36
N SER A 255 -2.61 -30.96 8.48
CA SER A 255 -3.39 -30.42 9.59
C SER A 255 -4.22 -29.20 9.18
N ARG A 256 -3.66 -28.25 8.43
CA ARG A 256 -4.39 -27.07 7.94
C ARG A 256 -5.53 -27.47 7.00
N ILE A 257 -5.30 -28.45 6.13
CA ILE A 257 -6.34 -29.01 5.25
C ILE A 257 -7.45 -29.63 6.11
N LYS A 258 -7.12 -30.54 7.04
CA LYS A 258 -8.09 -31.15 7.97
C LYS A 258 -8.89 -30.10 8.75
N GLU A 259 -8.23 -29.12 9.36
CA GLU A 259 -8.88 -28.04 10.13
C GLU A 259 -9.93 -27.30 9.28
N ARG A 260 -9.59 -26.94 8.03
CA ARG A 260 -10.49 -26.23 7.12
C ARG A 260 -11.70 -27.09 6.73
N HIS A 261 -11.46 -28.35 6.37
CA HIS A 261 -12.51 -29.26 5.93
C HIS A 261 -13.45 -29.65 7.09
N ALA A 262 -12.90 -29.94 8.27
CA ALA A 262 -13.66 -30.23 9.48
C ALA A 262 -14.52 -29.04 9.92
N HIS A 263 -13.97 -27.81 9.84
CA HIS A 263 -14.72 -26.59 10.15
C HIS A 263 -15.94 -26.42 9.24
N LEU A 264 -15.75 -26.54 7.93
CA LEU A 264 -16.85 -26.42 6.96
C LEU A 264 -17.89 -27.54 7.13
N ALA A 265 -17.43 -28.78 7.34
CA ALA A 265 -18.31 -29.93 7.51
C ALA A 265 -19.19 -29.78 8.75
N ALA A 266 -18.62 -29.39 9.89
CA ALA A 266 -19.37 -29.16 11.13
C ALA A 266 -20.44 -28.07 10.96
N LEU A 267 -20.09 -26.95 10.33
CA LEU A 267 -21.04 -25.87 10.06
C LEU A 267 -22.21 -26.31 9.19
N ARG A 268 -21.94 -27.11 8.14
CA ARG A 268 -22.98 -27.63 7.24
C ARG A 268 -23.89 -28.63 7.94
N THR A 269 -23.33 -29.55 8.72
CA THR A 269 -24.10 -30.58 9.45
C THR A 269 -25.06 -29.94 10.45
N LEU A 270 -24.61 -28.89 11.15
CA LEU A 270 -25.43 -28.21 12.16
C LEU A 270 -26.26 -27.05 11.61
N ASN A 271 -26.14 -26.74 10.32
CA ASN A 271 -26.75 -25.58 9.67
C ASN A 271 -26.42 -24.25 10.39
N ILE A 272 -25.16 -24.10 10.84
CA ILE A 272 -24.62 -22.89 11.48
C ILE A 272 -23.71 -22.18 10.47
N ARG A 273 -23.69 -20.84 10.47
CA ARG A 273 -22.88 -20.04 9.51
C ARG A 273 -21.92 -19.04 10.17
N ASN A 274 -22.16 -18.71 11.43
CA ASN A 274 -21.60 -17.55 12.12
C ASN A 274 -20.46 -17.90 13.10
N ILE A 275 -19.68 -18.94 12.82
CA ILE A 275 -18.50 -19.29 13.62
C ILE A 275 -17.24 -18.98 12.81
N LYS A 276 -16.33 -18.21 13.41
CA LYS A 276 -15.02 -17.93 12.83
C LYS A 276 -13.95 -18.81 13.46
N ARG A 277 -13.05 -19.34 12.66
CA ARG A 277 -11.81 -20.02 13.10
C ARG A 277 -10.63 -19.10 12.83
N ARG A 278 -9.88 -18.71 13.87
CA ARG A 278 -8.74 -17.77 13.79
C ARG A 278 -9.11 -16.50 13.00
N ASP A 279 -10.25 -15.89 13.35
CA ASP A 279 -10.80 -14.70 12.70
C ASP A 279 -11.27 -14.87 11.24
N ARG A 280 -11.42 -16.10 10.75
CA ARG A 280 -11.88 -16.40 9.38
C ARG A 280 -13.16 -17.23 9.37
N TYR A 281 -14.08 -16.89 8.48
CA TYR A 281 -15.23 -17.73 8.18
C TYR A 281 -14.80 -19.01 7.43
N ALA A 282 -15.68 -20.01 7.44
CA ALA A 282 -15.49 -21.19 6.60
C ALA A 282 -15.96 -20.93 5.17
N PHE A 283 -15.22 -21.47 4.20
CA PHE A 283 -15.55 -21.37 2.79
C PHE A 283 -15.46 -22.74 2.12
N VAL A 284 -16.21 -22.90 1.03
CA VAL A 284 -16.08 -24.07 0.16
C VAL A 284 -14.75 -23.99 -0.59
N PRO A 285 -13.87 -25.00 -0.51
CA PRO A 285 -12.56 -24.97 -1.14
C PRO A 285 -12.64 -25.24 -2.66
N ILE A 286 -13.34 -24.38 -3.40
CA ILE A 286 -13.46 -24.45 -4.86
C ILE A 286 -12.08 -24.21 -5.47
N LEU A 287 -11.62 -25.15 -6.32
CA LEU A 287 -10.24 -25.19 -6.83
C LEU A 287 -9.19 -25.09 -5.71
N GLN A 288 -9.54 -25.53 -4.50
CA GLN A 288 -8.70 -25.48 -3.31
C GLN A 288 -8.31 -24.07 -2.89
N CYS A 289 -8.94 -23.02 -3.41
CA CYS A 289 -8.78 -21.66 -2.90
C CYS A 289 -9.51 -21.51 -1.57
N THR A 290 -9.01 -20.63 -0.70
CA THR A 290 -9.68 -20.32 0.57
C THR A 290 -10.90 -19.46 0.31
N GLU A 291 -10.80 -18.45 -0.55
CA GLU A 291 -11.88 -17.52 -0.90
C GLU A 291 -11.93 -17.32 -2.42
N ILE A 292 -12.52 -18.27 -3.17
CA ILE A 292 -12.43 -18.28 -4.65
C ILE A 292 -13.01 -17.01 -5.31
N ILE A 293 -14.08 -16.43 -4.76
CA ILE A 293 -14.69 -15.22 -5.32
C ILE A 293 -13.76 -14.02 -5.12
N SER A 294 -13.16 -13.88 -3.92
CA SER A 294 -12.13 -12.89 -3.66
C SER A 294 -10.95 -13.04 -4.63
N VAL A 295 -10.49 -14.27 -4.91
CA VAL A 295 -9.45 -14.53 -5.93
C VAL A 295 -9.85 -13.99 -7.30
N ILE A 296 -11.05 -14.33 -7.80
CA ILE A 296 -11.53 -13.90 -9.12
C ILE A 296 -11.61 -12.37 -9.20
N LEU A 297 -12.17 -11.73 -8.18
CA LEU A 297 -12.32 -10.27 -8.13
C LEU A 297 -10.98 -9.55 -8.05
N SER A 298 -10.00 -10.09 -7.32
CA SER A 298 -8.64 -9.55 -7.28
C SER A 298 -7.90 -9.74 -8.62
N VAL A 299 -8.11 -10.86 -9.32
CA VAL A 299 -7.59 -11.08 -10.69
C VAL A 299 -8.18 -10.08 -11.68
N LEU A 300 -9.50 -9.87 -11.65
CA LEU A 300 -10.16 -8.88 -12.51
C LEU A 300 -9.65 -7.47 -12.23
N SER A 301 -9.41 -7.15 -10.96
CA SER A 301 -8.85 -5.86 -10.56
C SER A 301 -7.40 -5.68 -11.02
N LEU A 302 -6.57 -6.72 -10.94
CA LEU A 302 -5.22 -6.74 -11.51
C LEU A 302 -5.26 -6.50 -13.03
N PHE A 303 -6.12 -7.21 -13.76
CA PHE A 303 -6.25 -7.01 -15.20
C PHE A 303 -6.72 -5.60 -15.54
N ASN A 304 -7.68 -5.05 -14.80
CA ASN A 304 -8.11 -3.67 -14.97
C ASN A 304 -6.94 -2.69 -14.79
N THR A 305 -6.12 -2.85 -13.75
CA THR A 305 -4.92 -2.04 -13.51
C THR A 305 -3.90 -2.16 -14.66
N VAL A 306 -3.61 -3.37 -15.14
CA VAL A 306 -2.67 -3.63 -16.25
C VAL A 306 -3.17 -3.02 -17.57
N ILE A 307 -4.43 -3.27 -17.92
CA ILE A 307 -5.04 -2.73 -19.13
C ILE A 307 -5.08 -1.21 -19.07
N ALA A 308 -5.51 -0.63 -17.95
CA ALA A 308 -5.58 0.81 -17.79
C ALA A 308 -4.21 1.47 -17.94
N TYR A 309 -3.17 0.94 -17.30
CA TYR A 309 -1.82 1.48 -17.44
C TYR A 309 -1.36 1.45 -18.90
N HIS A 310 -1.47 0.30 -19.56
CA HIS A 310 -0.99 0.14 -20.93
C HIS A 310 -1.78 0.92 -21.98
N THR A 311 -3.06 1.19 -21.73
CA THR A 311 -3.93 1.91 -22.69
C THR A 311 -4.05 3.40 -22.40
N ARG A 312 -3.85 3.84 -21.15
CA ARG A 312 -4.15 5.22 -20.72
C ARG A 312 -2.95 5.99 -20.19
N ILE A 313 -1.96 5.34 -19.59
CA ILE A 313 -0.86 6.01 -18.87
C ILE A 313 0.48 5.84 -19.60
N ARG A 314 0.78 4.62 -20.04
CA ARG A 314 2.04 4.29 -20.71
C ARG A 314 2.20 5.09 -22.00
N GLY A 315 3.36 5.71 -22.17
CA GLY A 315 3.70 6.50 -23.36
C GLY A 315 3.32 7.97 -23.27
N ARG A 316 2.38 8.35 -22.38
CA ARG A 316 2.00 9.75 -22.21
C ARG A 316 3.04 10.48 -21.36
N LYS A 317 3.55 11.60 -21.87
CA LYS A 317 4.47 12.48 -21.15
C LYS A 317 3.66 13.50 -20.36
N THR A 318 3.60 13.34 -19.05
CA THR A 318 3.06 14.35 -18.14
C THR A 318 3.99 14.56 -16.95
N PRO A 319 3.93 15.71 -16.27
CA PRO A 319 4.71 15.93 -15.05
C PRO A 319 4.44 14.84 -13.99
N LEU A 320 3.21 14.30 -13.97
CA LEU A 320 2.78 13.24 -13.05
C LEU A 320 3.00 11.80 -13.56
N HIS A 321 3.67 11.61 -14.71
CA HIS A 321 3.81 10.29 -15.32
C HIS A 321 4.48 9.26 -14.40
N ASN A 322 5.55 9.68 -13.72
CA ASN A 322 6.32 8.81 -12.82
C ASN A 322 5.53 8.46 -11.55
N LEU A 323 4.74 9.41 -11.04
CA LEU A 323 3.83 9.19 -9.91
C LEU A 323 2.80 8.10 -10.26
N TYR A 324 2.14 8.22 -11.41
CA TYR A 324 1.15 7.26 -11.87
C TYR A 324 1.74 5.90 -12.25
N THR A 325 2.95 5.89 -12.81
CA THR A 325 3.66 4.65 -13.12
C THR A 325 4.06 3.90 -11.84
N THR A 326 4.50 4.61 -10.81
CA THR A 326 4.82 4.00 -9.51
C THR A 326 3.57 3.46 -8.84
N GLN A 327 2.48 4.23 -8.84
CA GLN A 327 1.18 3.81 -8.32
C GLN A 327 0.65 2.54 -9.01
N TYR A 328 0.84 2.45 -10.34
CA TYR A 328 0.52 1.26 -11.12
C TYR A 328 1.27 0.03 -10.60
N TYR A 329 2.60 0.12 -10.46
CA TYR A 329 3.39 -1.02 -9.97
C TYR A 329 3.01 -1.44 -8.55
N ILE A 330 2.80 -0.47 -7.66
CA ILE A 330 2.32 -0.73 -6.30
C ILE A 330 0.97 -1.47 -6.36
N SER A 331 0.03 -0.97 -7.16
CA SER A 331 -1.29 -1.59 -7.31
C SER A 331 -1.22 -3.03 -7.84
N CYS A 332 -0.31 -3.31 -8.79
CA CYS A 332 -0.08 -4.67 -9.26
C CYS A 332 0.40 -5.59 -8.14
N VAL A 333 1.36 -5.14 -7.32
CA VAL A 333 1.85 -5.91 -6.17
C VAL A 333 0.72 -6.11 -5.15
N THR A 334 -0.10 -5.10 -4.89
CA THR A 334 -1.28 -5.19 -4.01
C THR A 334 -2.24 -6.28 -4.47
N TRP A 335 -2.65 -6.28 -5.73
CA TRP A 335 -3.59 -7.27 -6.24
C TRP A 335 -3.00 -8.68 -6.27
N VAL A 336 -1.71 -8.83 -6.59
CA VAL A 336 -1.02 -10.12 -6.49
C VAL A 336 -0.99 -10.62 -5.04
N GLY A 337 -0.67 -9.75 -4.08
CA GLY A 337 -0.72 -10.08 -2.65
C GLY A 337 -2.11 -10.57 -2.23
N SER A 338 -3.15 -9.86 -2.65
CA SER A 338 -4.55 -10.23 -2.41
C SER A 338 -4.92 -11.58 -3.00
N ILE A 339 -4.55 -11.85 -4.26
CA ILE A 339 -4.77 -13.16 -4.91
C ILE A 339 -4.12 -14.27 -4.09
N LEU A 340 -2.85 -14.10 -3.68
CA LEU A 340 -2.12 -15.11 -2.94
C LEU A 340 -2.74 -15.40 -1.56
N LEU A 341 -3.19 -14.36 -0.85
CA LEU A 341 -3.88 -14.51 0.44
C LEU A 341 -5.17 -15.33 0.31
N HIS A 342 -5.96 -15.05 -0.73
CA HIS A 342 -7.25 -15.69 -0.94
C HIS A 342 -7.14 -17.10 -1.53
N ILE A 343 -6.02 -17.41 -2.17
CA ILE A 343 -5.67 -18.80 -2.46
C ILE A 343 -5.29 -19.50 -1.15
N ASP A 344 -4.26 -19.06 -0.44
CA ASP A 344 -3.81 -19.67 0.82
C ASP A 344 -3.57 -18.64 1.92
N ASP A 345 -4.35 -18.70 2.99
CA ASP A 345 -4.21 -17.81 4.14
C ASP A 345 -3.12 -18.30 5.11
N ASN A 346 -1.88 -17.84 4.90
CA ASN A 346 -0.74 -18.14 5.74
C ASN A 346 -0.01 -16.84 6.15
N ARG A 347 0.95 -16.93 7.07
CA ARG A 347 1.64 -15.74 7.60
C ARG A 347 2.31 -14.92 6.50
N PHE A 348 2.90 -15.57 5.51
CA PHE A 348 3.58 -14.91 4.41
C PHE A 348 2.59 -14.20 3.48
N THR A 349 1.53 -14.88 3.03
CA THR A 349 0.53 -14.27 2.15
C THR A 349 -0.23 -13.15 2.84
N ARG A 350 -0.44 -13.23 4.16
CA ARG A 350 -0.92 -12.12 5.00
C ARG A 350 0.01 -10.92 4.96
N PHE A 351 1.33 -11.12 5.10
CA PHE A 351 2.29 -10.02 4.96
C PHE A 351 2.26 -9.41 3.56
N CYS A 352 2.24 -10.25 2.52
CA CYS A 352 2.16 -9.78 1.14
C CYS A 352 0.93 -8.89 0.92
N ASP A 353 -0.27 -9.35 1.29
CA ASP A 353 -1.50 -8.59 1.12
C ASP A 353 -1.54 -7.34 2.01
N TYR A 354 -1.41 -7.48 3.33
CA TYR A 354 -1.61 -6.35 4.24
C TYR A 354 -0.56 -5.25 4.07
N PHE A 355 0.72 -5.58 3.85
CA PHE A 355 1.75 -4.57 3.66
C PHE A 355 1.61 -3.88 2.30
N SER A 356 1.34 -4.63 1.24
CA SER A 356 1.14 -4.03 -0.08
C SER A 356 -0.17 -3.23 -0.19
N ALA A 357 -1.23 -3.63 0.52
CA ALA A 357 -2.46 -2.86 0.62
C ALA A 357 -2.24 -1.54 1.35
N LEU A 358 -1.56 -1.56 2.51
CA LEU A 358 -1.20 -0.35 3.23
C LEU A 358 -0.33 0.59 2.38
N LEU A 359 0.71 0.06 1.73
CA LEU A 359 1.56 0.83 0.82
C LEU A 359 0.73 1.47 -0.30
N GLY A 360 -0.15 0.69 -0.92
CA GLY A 360 -1.08 1.16 -1.94
C GLY A 360 -1.90 2.34 -1.46
N ILE A 361 -2.64 2.17 -0.37
CA ILE A 361 -3.51 3.20 0.21
C ILE A 361 -2.73 4.48 0.55
N MET A 362 -1.55 4.34 1.19
CA MET A 362 -0.68 5.48 1.50
C MET A 362 -0.21 6.20 0.23
N TYR A 363 0.08 5.45 -0.85
CA TYR A 363 0.47 6.02 -2.13
C TYR A 363 -0.70 6.67 -2.88
N TYR A 364 -1.92 6.13 -2.77
CA TYR A 364 -3.15 6.78 -3.25
C TYR A 364 -3.38 8.12 -2.54
N PHE A 365 -3.24 8.16 -1.21
CA PHE A 365 -3.29 9.39 -0.43
C PHE A 365 -2.21 10.39 -0.87
N TYR A 366 -0.96 9.94 -0.96
CA TYR A 366 0.16 10.75 -1.42
C TYR A 366 -0.12 11.38 -2.79
N THR A 367 -0.56 10.57 -3.75
CA THR A 367 -0.90 10.99 -5.11
C THR A 367 -2.02 12.04 -5.10
N ALA A 368 -3.08 11.82 -4.31
CA ALA A 368 -4.16 12.79 -4.18
C ALA A 368 -3.67 14.12 -3.58
N THR A 369 -2.80 14.09 -2.57
CA THR A 369 -2.24 15.30 -1.97
C THR A 369 -1.32 16.06 -2.92
N VAL A 370 -0.41 15.39 -3.63
CA VAL A 370 0.44 16.02 -4.66
C VAL A 370 -0.43 16.77 -5.68
N ARG A 371 -1.49 16.13 -6.15
CA ARG A 371 -2.42 16.73 -7.12
C ARG A 371 -3.16 17.94 -6.54
N LEU A 372 -3.60 17.89 -5.29
CA LEU A 372 -4.21 19.05 -4.63
C LEU A 372 -3.24 20.23 -4.55
N LEU A 373 -1.99 19.98 -4.12
CA LEU A 373 -0.97 21.02 -3.98
C LEU A 373 -0.66 21.68 -5.32
N LEU A 374 -0.50 20.89 -6.38
CA LEU A 374 -0.31 21.39 -7.74
C LEU A 374 -1.51 22.21 -8.21
N SER A 375 -2.71 21.74 -7.94
CA SER A 375 -3.92 22.42 -8.40
C SER A 375 -4.18 23.75 -7.67
N PHE A 376 -3.73 23.87 -6.42
CA PHE A 376 -3.72 25.13 -5.66
C PHE A 376 -2.48 26.00 -5.92
N LYS A 377 -1.60 25.60 -6.86
CA LYS A 377 -0.39 26.34 -7.25
C LYS A 377 0.49 26.71 -6.04
N VAL A 378 0.65 25.79 -5.10
CA VAL A 378 1.52 25.99 -3.95
C VAL A 378 2.97 26.16 -4.45
N SER A 379 3.67 27.23 -4.04
CA SER A 379 5.01 27.54 -4.56
C SER A 379 6.06 26.48 -4.20
N ASN A 380 5.92 25.87 -3.02
CA ASN A 380 6.91 24.95 -2.45
C ASN A 380 6.46 23.48 -2.56
N VAL A 381 5.72 23.10 -3.61
CA VAL A 381 5.17 21.73 -3.77
C VAL A 381 6.24 20.66 -3.60
N LYS A 382 7.43 20.86 -4.19
CA LYS A 382 8.53 19.88 -4.12
C LYS A 382 9.01 19.59 -2.70
N GLU A 383 9.19 20.64 -1.90
CA GLU A 383 9.63 20.52 -0.51
C GLU A 383 8.53 19.84 0.34
N VAL A 384 7.28 20.33 0.23
CA VAL A 384 6.14 19.78 0.97
C VAL A 384 5.91 18.30 0.63
N THR A 385 5.95 17.94 -0.66
CA THR A 385 5.76 16.55 -1.10
C THR A 385 6.91 15.64 -0.69
N THR A 386 8.14 16.13 -0.68
CA THR A 386 9.30 15.38 -0.16
C THR A 386 9.16 15.10 1.34
N HIS A 387 8.78 16.09 2.15
CA HIS A 387 8.55 15.89 3.57
C HIS A 387 7.37 14.94 3.84
N LEU A 388 6.28 15.10 3.10
CA LEU A 388 5.13 14.19 3.19
C LEU A 388 5.55 12.75 2.84
N PHE A 389 6.29 12.56 1.76
CA PHE A 389 6.78 11.24 1.36
C PHE A 389 7.67 10.61 2.44
N ASN A 390 8.62 11.37 2.98
CA ASN A 390 9.49 10.89 4.06
C ASN A 390 8.69 10.51 5.32
N LEU A 391 7.70 11.32 5.70
CA LEU A 391 6.80 11.00 6.81
C LEU A 391 6.03 9.70 6.56
N LEU A 392 5.45 9.53 5.37
CA LEU A 392 4.73 8.31 4.99
C LEU A 392 5.67 7.09 4.99
N ALA A 393 6.90 7.23 4.48
CA ALA A 393 7.88 6.15 4.51
C ALA A 393 8.22 5.73 5.95
N LEU A 394 8.43 6.69 6.86
CA LEU A 394 8.69 6.41 8.27
C LEU A 394 7.51 5.69 8.95
N VAL A 395 6.27 6.14 8.70
CA VAL A 395 5.06 5.47 9.21
C VAL A 395 4.98 4.03 8.68
N TYR A 396 5.19 3.84 7.38
CA TYR A 396 5.15 2.52 6.76
C TYR A 396 6.20 1.58 7.35
N ILE A 397 7.46 2.02 7.45
CA ILE A 397 8.56 1.21 8.02
C ILE A 397 8.25 0.86 9.47
N SER A 398 7.74 1.81 10.27
CA SER A 398 7.36 1.57 11.66
C SER A 398 6.28 0.51 11.80
N VAL A 399 5.20 0.61 11.01
CA VAL A 399 4.08 -0.35 11.02
C VAL A 399 4.53 -1.73 10.56
N VAL A 400 5.32 -1.80 9.48
CA VAL A 400 5.88 -3.05 8.96
C VAL A 400 6.78 -3.70 10.01
N HIS A 401 7.73 -2.95 10.58
CA HIS A 401 8.65 -3.43 11.62
C HIS A 401 7.91 -4.00 12.84
N HIS A 402 6.86 -3.32 13.30
CA HIS A 402 6.03 -3.80 14.40
C HIS A 402 5.32 -5.13 14.08
N ASN A 403 4.67 -5.20 12.92
CA ASN A 403 3.85 -6.34 12.51
C ASN A 403 4.65 -7.55 12.03
N ILE A 404 5.92 -7.32 11.71
CA ILE A 404 6.87 -8.34 11.34
C ILE A 404 7.00 -9.36 12.50
N SER A 405 7.32 -8.86 13.70
CA SER A 405 7.56 -9.69 14.88
C SER A 405 6.25 -10.24 15.44
N ASN A 406 5.27 -9.34 15.61
CA ASN A 406 3.95 -9.64 16.19
C ASN A 406 2.87 -9.18 15.21
N PHE A 407 2.45 -10.06 14.31
CA PHE A 407 1.45 -9.70 13.30
C PHE A 407 0.10 -9.40 13.95
N ASP A 408 -0.29 -8.13 13.93
CA ASP A 408 -1.57 -7.65 14.42
C ASP A 408 -2.41 -7.10 13.26
N PRO A 409 -3.32 -7.92 12.69
CA PRO A 409 -4.16 -7.48 11.59
C PRO A 409 -5.11 -6.34 11.99
N LYS A 410 -5.45 -6.18 13.29
CA LYS A 410 -6.34 -5.10 13.74
C LYS A 410 -5.62 -3.75 13.68
N ALA A 411 -4.37 -3.69 14.15
CA ALA A 411 -3.56 -2.49 14.05
C ALA A 411 -3.35 -2.07 12.59
N LEU A 412 -3.05 -3.02 11.70
CA LEU A 412 -2.92 -2.76 10.25
C LEU A 412 -4.22 -2.23 9.63
N LYS A 413 -5.37 -2.83 9.96
CA LYS A 413 -6.68 -2.36 9.50
C LYS A 413 -6.99 -0.95 10.01
N PHE A 414 -6.66 -0.65 11.27
CA PHE A 414 -6.85 0.67 11.86
C PHE A 414 -6.01 1.74 11.14
N VAL A 415 -4.71 1.49 10.95
CA VAL A 415 -3.83 2.43 10.21
C VAL A 415 -4.30 2.59 8.77
N SER A 416 -4.70 1.51 8.11
CA SER A 416 -5.26 1.56 6.75
C SER A 416 -6.53 2.41 6.72
N GLY A 417 -7.42 2.27 7.70
CA GLY A 417 -8.63 3.08 7.84
C GLY A 417 -8.35 4.58 7.95
N ILE A 418 -7.31 4.98 8.71
CA ILE A 418 -6.86 6.38 8.79
C ILE A 418 -6.47 6.88 7.39
N PHE A 419 -5.63 6.14 6.67
CA PHE A 419 -5.19 6.58 5.34
C PHE A 419 -6.29 6.54 4.28
N ILE A 420 -7.24 5.62 4.36
CA ILE A 420 -8.42 5.64 3.50
C ILE A 420 -9.25 6.89 3.77
N PHE A 421 -9.45 7.26 5.03
CA PHE A 421 -10.16 8.49 5.39
C PHE A 421 -9.45 9.75 4.88
N LEU A 422 -8.12 9.82 5.02
CA LEU A 422 -7.31 10.92 4.49
C LEU A 422 -7.38 11.00 2.95
N PHE A 423 -7.29 9.84 2.27
CA PHE A 423 -7.45 9.75 0.83
C PHE A 423 -8.84 10.22 0.38
N LEU A 424 -9.90 9.74 1.03
CA LEU A 424 -11.28 10.15 0.75
C LEU A 424 -11.46 11.66 0.93
N THR A 425 -10.92 12.23 2.00
CA THR A 425 -10.96 13.67 2.25
C THR A 425 -10.27 14.44 1.12
N ALA A 426 -9.07 14.00 0.70
CA ALA A 426 -8.34 14.63 -0.39
C ALA A 426 -9.13 14.56 -1.72
N ILE A 427 -9.68 13.40 -2.07
CA ILE A 427 -10.48 13.21 -3.28
C ILE A 427 -11.79 14.02 -3.21
N LEU A 428 -12.42 14.13 -2.05
CA LEU A 428 -13.63 14.94 -1.88
C LEU A 428 -13.33 16.43 -2.09
N ILE A 429 -12.24 16.95 -1.51
CA ILE A 429 -11.77 18.31 -1.77
C ILE A 429 -11.53 18.48 -3.28
N GLN A 430 -10.82 17.55 -3.91
CA GLN A 430 -10.61 17.61 -5.37
C GLN A 430 -11.93 17.63 -6.15
N SER A 431 -12.94 16.89 -5.71
CA SER A 431 -14.24 16.83 -6.41
C SER A 431 -15.02 18.13 -6.37
N VAL A 432 -14.80 18.93 -5.31
CA VAL A 432 -15.43 20.24 -5.14
C VAL A 432 -14.73 21.28 -6.02
N PHE A 433 -13.40 21.27 -6.06
CA PHE A 433 -12.61 22.28 -6.76
C PHE A 433 -12.36 21.97 -8.24
N PHE A 434 -12.35 20.69 -8.63
CA PHE A 434 -12.03 20.25 -9.98
C PHE A 434 -13.18 19.41 -10.55
N HIS A 435 -13.83 19.96 -11.58
CA HIS A 435 -14.94 19.28 -12.22
C HIS A 435 -14.44 18.08 -13.03
N ASN A 436 -14.51 16.89 -12.43
CA ASN A 436 -14.30 15.62 -13.12
C ASN A 436 -15.50 14.70 -12.86
N ARG A 437 -16.16 14.22 -13.92
CA ARG A 437 -17.36 13.39 -13.78
C ARG A 437 -17.09 12.02 -13.14
N TYR A 438 -15.86 11.53 -13.16
CA TYR A 438 -15.50 10.21 -12.64
C TYR A 438 -15.17 10.21 -11.14
N ILE A 439 -14.75 11.35 -10.60
CA ILE A 439 -14.32 11.44 -9.20
C ILE A 439 -15.46 11.12 -8.22
N LYS A 440 -16.70 11.52 -8.54
CA LYS A 440 -17.89 11.19 -7.75
C LYS A 440 -18.14 9.69 -7.66
N TYR A 441 -17.87 8.93 -8.72
CA TYR A 441 -17.97 7.48 -8.71
C TYR A 441 -16.84 6.86 -7.89
N VAL A 442 -15.64 7.43 -7.95
CA VAL A 442 -14.53 7.01 -7.08
C VAL A 442 -14.92 7.13 -5.60
N VAL A 443 -15.43 8.29 -5.17
CA VAL A 443 -15.89 8.52 -3.79
C VAL A 443 -17.01 7.54 -3.43
N PHE A 444 -18.05 7.47 -4.26
CA PHE A 444 -19.21 6.61 -4.04
C PHE A 444 -18.83 5.14 -3.85
N PHE A 445 -18.06 4.56 -4.77
CA PHE A 445 -17.67 3.15 -4.66
C PHE A 445 -16.66 2.89 -3.54
N THR A 446 -15.84 3.88 -3.16
CA THR A 446 -14.98 3.74 -1.98
C THR A 446 -15.81 3.66 -0.70
N ILE A 447 -16.85 4.50 -0.56
CA ILE A 447 -17.75 4.48 0.61
C ILE A 447 -18.51 3.16 0.66
N ILE A 448 -19.08 2.70 -0.45
CA ILE A 448 -19.79 1.41 -0.49
C ILE A 448 -18.85 0.25 -0.18
N GLY A 449 -17.62 0.28 -0.72
CA GLY A 449 -16.58 -0.69 -0.37
C GLY A 449 -16.36 -0.72 1.14
N LEU A 450 -16.09 0.43 1.76
CA LEU A 450 -15.87 0.53 3.20
C LEU A 450 -17.03 -0.01 4.02
N MET A 451 -18.27 0.29 3.61
CA MET A 451 -19.47 -0.25 4.24
C MET A 451 -19.53 -1.77 4.11
N ALA A 452 -19.18 -2.33 2.95
CA ALA A 452 -19.09 -3.77 2.76
C ALA A 452 -18.03 -4.37 3.70
N GLU A 453 -16.77 -3.93 3.65
CA GLU A 453 -15.70 -4.45 4.53
C GLU A 453 -16.06 -4.36 6.02
N SER A 454 -16.66 -3.25 6.46
CA SER A 454 -17.00 -3.02 7.88
C SER A 454 -18.20 -3.82 8.37
N SER A 455 -19.05 -4.30 7.46
CA SER A 455 -20.26 -5.05 7.81
C SER A 455 -19.98 -6.45 8.35
N ASP A 456 -18.79 -7.00 8.08
CA ASP A 456 -18.33 -8.31 8.55
C ASP A 456 -19.35 -9.45 8.30
N ILE A 457 -20.09 -9.36 7.19
CA ILE A 457 -21.16 -10.27 6.79
C ILE A 457 -20.57 -11.67 6.55
N GLU A 458 -21.19 -12.66 7.18
CA GLU A 458 -20.88 -14.08 7.00
C GLU A 458 -21.06 -14.54 5.55
N PRO A 459 -20.32 -15.58 5.10
CA PRO A 459 -20.35 -15.98 3.71
C PRO A 459 -21.71 -16.56 3.30
N PHE A 460 -22.36 -15.91 2.35
CA PHE A 460 -23.49 -16.44 1.62
C PHE A 460 -23.07 -17.71 0.88
N CYS A 461 -23.79 -18.81 1.15
CA CYS A 461 -23.51 -20.14 0.62
C CYS A 461 -22.07 -20.64 0.87
N PHE A 462 -21.35 -20.11 1.87
CA PHE A 462 -19.93 -20.40 2.12
C PHE A 462 -19.01 -20.01 0.93
N VAL A 463 -19.42 -19.06 0.09
CA VAL A 463 -18.69 -18.68 -1.14
C VAL A 463 -18.47 -17.17 -1.26
N LEU A 464 -19.43 -16.35 -0.83
CA LEU A 464 -19.40 -14.89 -0.96
C LEU A 464 -19.60 -14.21 0.39
N ASP A 465 -18.60 -13.49 0.89
CA ASP A 465 -18.68 -12.72 2.14
C ASP A 465 -18.58 -11.21 1.90
N SER A 466 -18.58 -10.42 2.98
CA SER A 466 -18.36 -8.97 2.91
C SER A 466 -17.01 -8.58 2.31
N HIS A 467 -15.97 -9.39 2.54
CA HIS A 467 -14.63 -9.07 2.06
C HIS A 467 -14.51 -9.26 0.53
N ALA A 468 -15.14 -10.29 -0.03
CA ALA A 468 -15.30 -10.42 -1.48
C ALA A 468 -16.07 -9.23 -2.06
N MET A 469 -17.12 -8.74 -1.39
CA MET A 469 -17.85 -7.54 -1.82
C MET A 469 -16.96 -6.28 -1.80
N TRP A 470 -16.06 -6.13 -0.82
CA TRP A 470 -15.04 -5.09 -0.83
C TRP A 470 -14.20 -5.13 -2.11
N HIS A 471 -13.68 -6.31 -2.50
CA HIS A 471 -12.90 -6.45 -3.76
C HIS A 471 -13.71 -6.09 -5.00
N LEU A 472 -15.00 -6.43 -5.04
CA LEU A 472 -15.88 -6.05 -6.15
C LEU A 472 -15.99 -4.53 -6.27
N PHE A 473 -16.33 -3.84 -5.17
CA PHE A 473 -16.54 -2.39 -5.21
C PHE A 473 -15.24 -1.62 -5.44
N ILE A 474 -14.13 -2.06 -4.86
CA ILE A 474 -12.82 -1.47 -5.14
C ILE A 474 -12.38 -1.75 -6.58
N GLY A 475 -12.67 -2.91 -7.15
CA GLY A 475 -12.42 -3.19 -8.56
C GLY A 475 -13.18 -2.24 -9.50
N ILE A 476 -14.45 -1.97 -9.21
CA ILE A 476 -15.27 -0.99 -9.93
C ILE A 476 -14.75 0.43 -9.71
N GLN A 477 -14.42 0.79 -8.46
CA GLN A 477 -13.81 2.08 -8.13
C GLN A 477 -12.52 2.31 -8.93
N ASN A 478 -11.66 1.30 -9.03
CA ASN A 478 -10.40 1.36 -9.76
C ASN A 478 -10.64 1.61 -11.26
N PHE A 479 -11.69 1.05 -11.86
CA PHE A 479 -12.06 1.38 -13.24
C PHE A 479 -12.34 2.88 -13.41
N TYR A 480 -13.15 3.47 -12.53
CA TYR A 480 -13.44 4.91 -12.56
C TYR A 480 -12.23 5.77 -12.21
N TYR A 481 -11.38 5.31 -11.29
CA TYR A 481 -10.14 5.99 -10.95
C TYR A 481 -9.19 6.08 -12.15
N ASN A 482 -9.06 5.01 -12.93
CA ASN A 482 -8.25 5.04 -14.14
C ASN A 482 -8.81 5.97 -15.23
N ARG A 483 -10.14 6.07 -15.34
CA ARG A 483 -10.80 7.05 -16.23
C ARG A 483 -10.59 8.48 -15.77
N TYR A 484 -10.61 8.69 -14.47
CA TYR A 484 -10.29 9.97 -13.85
C TYR A 484 -8.85 10.41 -14.16
N LEU A 485 -7.87 9.51 -14.00
CA LEU A 485 -6.48 9.82 -14.35
C LEU A 485 -6.30 10.10 -15.84
N GLU A 486 -7.00 9.38 -16.72
CA GLU A 486 -6.94 9.61 -18.17
C GLU A 486 -7.43 11.00 -18.58
N GLU A 487 -8.56 11.45 -18.04
CA GLU A 487 -9.08 12.80 -18.33
C GLU A 487 -8.10 13.88 -17.84
N GLU A 488 -7.50 13.70 -16.66
CA GLU A 488 -6.53 14.66 -16.15
C GLU A 488 -5.24 14.70 -16.97
N ILE A 489 -4.67 13.55 -17.32
CA ILE A 489 -3.48 13.49 -18.18
C ILE A 489 -3.75 14.23 -19.50
N SER A 490 -4.96 14.08 -20.04
CA SER A 490 -5.36 14.77 -21.28
C SER A 490 -5.47 16.29 -21.08
N LEU A 491 -5.97 16.74 -19.92
CA LEU A 491 -6.01 18.17 -19.57
C LEU A 491 -4.63 18.79 -19.38
N MET A 492 -3.63 18.01 -18.96
CA MET A 492 -2.24 18.43 -18.81
C MET A 492 -1.45 18.47 -20.14
N GLY A 493 -2.12 18.27 -21.29
CA GLY A 493 -1.44 18.23 -22.59
C GLY A 493 -0.60 16.97 -22.82
N GLY A 494 -0.91 15.88 -22.11
CA GLY A 494 -0.28 14.59 -22.34
C GLY A 494 -0.70 13.98 -23.67
N ASP A 495 0.00 14.35 -24.75
CA ASP A 495 -0.17 13.77 -26.08
C ASP A 495 0.29 12.30 -26.10
N ARG A 496 -0.32 11.51 -26.99
CA ARG A 496 -0.07 10.05 -27.13
C ARG A 496 1.17 9.73 -27.94
#